data_AF-A0A1F2RU32-F1
#
_entry.id   AF-A0A1F2RU32-F1
#
_cell.length_a   1.000
_cell.length_b   1.000
_cell.length_c   1.000
_cell.angle_alpha   90.00
_cell.angle_beta   90.00
_cell.angle_gamma   90.00
#
_symmetry.space_group_name_H-M   'P 1'
#
loop_
_entity.id
_entity.type
_entity.pdbx_description
1 polymer ?
#
loop_
_entity_poly.entity_id
_entity_poly.type
_entity_poly.pdbx_seq_one_letter_code
_entity_poly.pdbx_strand_id
1 'polypeptide(L)'
;MSGTPGASLMVPLYFTPDLKTPLRSFVVDIEFVSNNLKFQKASRGVAAEQANVDITTAVTDAPADDKGVTRSKLRVTASLAGQTPPEGMPDGLLAYLLFQISLEAKPFTIKLTPAVISAEDFSNPPKKIAKVGTEPGLVTVELLDVMPEATCFFFTH
;
A
#
# COMPACT_ATOMS: atom_id res chain seq x y z
N MET A 1 -9.81 -7.10 2.76
CA MET A 1 -9.40 -7.45 4.14
C MET A 1 -10.41 -6.88 5.12
N SER A 2 -10.58 -7.47 6.30
CA SER A 2 -11.40 -6.91 7.37
C SER A 2 -10.61 -6.73 8.67
N GLY A 3 -11.11 -5.87 9.55
CA GLY A 3 -10.57 -5.64 10.89
C GLY A 3 -11.52 -4.83 11.74
N THR A 4 -11.22 -4.75 13.03
CA THR A 4 -12.05 -4.08 14.03
C THR A 4 -11.40 -2.76 14.45
N PRO A 5 -12.14 -1.82 15.06
CA PRO A 5 -11.55 -0.58 15.58
C PRO A 5 -10.33 -0.84 16.46
N GLY A 6 -9.22 -0.15 16.18
CA GLY A 6 -7.93 -0.35 16.85
C GLY A 6 -7.02 -1.43 16.24
N ALA A 7 -7.54 -2.31 15.39
CA ALA A 7 -6.75 -3.37 14.77
C ALA A 7 -5.69 -2.82 13.81
N SER A 8 -4.54 -3.50 13.75
CA SER A 8 -3.53 -3.28 12.72
C SER A 8 -3.80 -4.18 11.52
N LEU A 9 -3.69 -3.63 10.32
CA LEU A 9 -3.93 -4.33 9.06
C LEU A 9 -2.70 -4.26 8.17
N MET A 10 -2.30 -5.42 7.63
CA MET A 10 -1.23 -5.53 6.63
C MET A 10 -1.84 -5.69 5.24
N VAL A 11 -1.90 -4.62 4.47
CA VAL A 11 -2.43 -4.64 3.10
C VAL A 11 -1.29 -4.94 2.12
N PRO A 12 -1.30 -6.07 1.40
CA PRO A 12 -0.26 -6.40 0.44
C PRO A 12 -0.38 -5.56 -0.83
N LEU A 13 0.75 -5.10 -1.35
CA LEU A 13 0.88 -4.44 -2.65
C LEU A 13 1.60 -5.40 -3.61
N TYR A 14 0.85 -5.91 -4.59
CA TYR A 14 1.37 -6.77 -5.64
C TYR A 14 1.65 -5.98 -6.92
N PHE A 15 2.62 -6.45 -7.70
CA PHE A 15 2.89 -5.98 -9.05
C PHE A 15 2.92 -7.17 -10.00
N THR A 16 2.37 -6.98 -11.20
CA THR A 16 2.41 -7.97 -12.27
C THR A 16 2.99 -7.29 -13.51
N PRO A 17 4.18 -7.73 -14.01
CA PRO A 17 4.88 -7.06 -15.10
C PRO A 17 4.18 -7.28 -16.45
N ASP A 18 4.23 -6.26 -17.31
CA ASP A 18 4.08 -6.44 -18.75
C ASP A 18 5.46 -6.76 -19.36
N LEU A 19 5.64 -7.99 -19.81
CA LEU A 19 6.91 -8.46 -20.40
C LEU A 19 7.31 -7.68 -21.66
N LYS A 20 6.38 -6.98 -22.31
CA LYS A 20 6.68 -6.13 -23.47
C LYS A 20 7.14 -4.73 -23.08
N THR A 21 6.83 -4.30 -21.87
CA THR A 21 7.06 -2.95 -21.37
C THR A 21 7.64 -3.00 -19.96
N PRO A 22 8.88 -3.51 -19.79
CA PRO A 22 9.45 -3.71 -18.48
C PRO A 22 9.66 -2.37 -17.78
N LEU A 23 9.19 -2.27 -16.53
CA LEU A 23 9.27 -1.05 -15.74
C LEU A 23 10.53 -1.02 -14.89
N ARG A 24 11.17 0.15 -14.87
CA ARG A 24 12.27 0.49 -13.97
C ARG A 24 11.78 1.00 -12.63
N SER A 25 10.76 1.85 -12.68
CA SER A 25 10.21 2.51 -11.51
C SER A 25 8.74 2.88 -11.74
N PHE A 26 8.02 3.07 -10.65
CA PHE A 26 6.70 3.68 -10.67
C PHE A 26 6.43 4.46 -9.39
N VAL A 27 5.52 5.43 -9.50
CA VAL A 27 4.94 6.20 -8.41
C VAL A 27 3.44 6.05 -8.47
N VAL A 28 2.83 5.59 -7.39
CA VAL A 28 1.38 5.46 -7.23
C VAL A 28 0.94 6.22 -5.99
N ASP A 29 -0.11 7.03 -6.13
CA ASP A 29 -0.82 7.60 -4.99
C ASP A 29 -2.01 6.69 -4.65
N ILE A 30 -2.14 6.30 -3.38
CA ILE A 30 -3.27 5.53 -2.86
C ILE A 30 -4.08 6.46 -1.96
N GLU A 31 -5.29 6.80 -2.39
CA GLU A 31 -6.22 7.60 -1.60
C GLU A 31 -7.08 6.72 -0.68
N PHE A 32 -7.26 7.16 0.57
CA PHE A 32 -8.12 6.49 1.55
C PHE A 32 -8.76 7.49 2.53
N VAL A 33 -9.87 7.08 3.16
CA VAL A 33 -10.57 7.89 4.19
C VAL A 33 -9.81 7.80 5.50
N SER A 34 -9.21 8.92 5.92
CA SER A 34 -8.27 8.95 7.04
C SER A 34 -8.89 9.21 8.41
N ASN A 35 -10.18 9.55 8.46
CA ASN A 35 -10.95 9.55 9.72
C ASN A 35 -10.86 8.20 10.44
N ASN A 36 -10.76 7.11 9.67
CA ASN A 36 -10.97 5.74 10.15
C ASN A 36 -9.78 4.82 9.91
N LEU A 37 -8.79 5.24 9.12
CA LEU A 37 -7.63 4.44 8.77
C LEU A 37 -6.38 5.33 8.77
N LYS A 38 -5.31 4.89 9.42
CA LYS A 38 -4.03 5.60 9.46
C LYS A 38 -2.92 4.73 8.91
N PHE A 39 -2.18 5.23 7.94
CA PHE A 39 -0.96 4.58 7.49
C PHE A 39 0.12 4.67 8.58
N GLN A 40 0.82 3.56 8.82
CA GLN A 40 1.86 3.46 9.83
C GLN A 40 3.24 3.41 9.17
N LYS A 41 3.44 2.44 8.30
CA LYS A 41 4.70 2.19 7.60
C LYS A 41 4.48 1.23 6.44
N ALA A 42 5.47 1.17 5.56
CA ALA A 42 5.60 0.08 4.61
C ALA A 42 6.76 -0.83 5.00
N SER A 43 6.62 -2.12 4.73
CA SER A 43 7.70 -3.10 4.78
C SER A 43 7.85 -3.74 3.41
N ARG A 44 9.08 -4.06 3.01
CA ARG A 44 9.32 -4.70 1.70
C ARG A 44 8.68 -6.09 1.68
N GLY A 45 8.13 -6.45 0.53
CA GLY A 45 7.67 -7.79 0.23
C GLY A 45 8.79 -8.64 -0.36
N VAL A 46 8.55 -9.95 -0.44
CA VAL A 46 9.57 -10.92 -0.87
C VAL A 46 10.13 -10.62 -2.26
N ALA A 47 9.28 -10.20 -3.21
CA ALA A 47 9.72 -9.87 -4.56
C ALA A 47 10.65 -8.64 -4.57
N ALA A 48 10.31 -7.62 -3.78
CA ALA A 48 11.14 -6.43 -3.64
C ALA A 48 12.49 -6.73 -2.96
N GLU A 49 12.51 -7.61 -1.96
CA GLU A 49 13.76 -8.00 -1.30
C GLU A 49 14.70 -8.77 -2.24
N GLN A 50 14.16 -9.73 -2.99
CA GLN A 50 14.96 -10.57 -3.90
C GLN A 50 15.55 -9.78 -5.07
N ALA A 51 14.79 -8.82 -5.62
CA ALA A 51 15.23 -8.00 -6.76
C ALA A 51 15.84 -6.65 -6.35
N ASN A 52 16.05 -6.43 -5.05
CA ASN A 52 16.59 -5.18 -4.49
C ASN A 52 15.82 -3.93 -4.98
N VAL A 53 14.49 -3.99 -4.91
CA VAL A 53 13.60 -2.86 -5.18
C VAL A 53 13.56 -1.97 -3.95
N ASP A 54 13.91 -0.70 -4.15
CA ASP A 54 13.68 0.34 -3.17
C ASP A 54 12.22 0.72 -3.14
N ILE A 55 11.60 0.64 -1.96
CA ILE A 55 10.24 1.08 -1.70
C ILE A 55 10.30 2.25 -0.72
N THR A 56 9.80 3.41 -1.14
CA THR A 56 9.64 4.58 -0.27
C THR A 56 8.19 5.01 -0.20
N THR A 57 7.80 5.59 0.92
CA THR A 57 6.42 6.05 1.15
C THR A 57 6.37 7.43 1.77
N ALA A 58 5.35 8.20 1.39
CA ALA A 58 5.04 9.49 1.99
C ALA A 58 3.52 9.68 2.10
N VAL A 59 3.05 10.28 3.18
CA VAL A 59 1.62 10.57 3.38
C VAL A 59 1.39 12.07 3.28
N THR A 60 0.32 12.46 2.60
CA THR A 60 -0.18 13.83 2.59
C THR A 60 -1.65 13.84 2.95
N ASP A 61 -2.01 14.63 3.95
CA ASP A 61 -3.40 14.78 4.40
C ASP A 61 -4.08 15.94 3.66
N ALA A 62 -5.33 15.72 3.26
CA ALA A 62 -6.18 16.78 2.76
C ALA A 62 -7.07 17.33 3.89
N PRO A 63 -7.48 18.61 3.82
CA PRO A 63 -8.54 19.14 4.67
C PRO A 63 -9.82 18.30 4.56
N ALA A 64 -10.64 18.36 5.60
CA ALA A 64 -11.96 17.74 5.56
C ALA A 64 -12.81 18.37 4.44
N ASP A 65 -13.59 17.56 3.73
CA ASP A 65 -14.60 18.05 2.81
C ASP A 65 -15.82 18.64 3.55
N ASP A 66 -16.80 19.16 2.81
CA ASP A 66 -18.03 19.76 3.36
C ASP A 66 -18.85 18.80 4.24
N LYS A 67 -18.54 17.49 4.22
CA LYS A 67 -19.18 16.45 5.02
C LYS A 67 -18.32 16.02 6.22
N GLY A 68 -17.21 16.71 6.48
CA GLY A 68 -16.28 16.38 7.56
C GLY A 68 -15.40 15.16 7.28
N VAL A 69 -15.35 14.67 6.03
CA VAL A 69 -14.54 13.51 5.67
C VAL A 69 -13.14 13.98 5.28
N THR A 70 -12.13 13.51 6.00
CA THR A 70 -10.72 13.69 5.65
C THR A 70 -10.25 12.52 4.80
N ARG A 71 -9.46 12.83 3.77
CA ARG A 71 -8.78 11.83 2.95
C ARG A 71 -7.28 12.08 3.01
N SER A 72 -6.53 11.00 2.99
CA SER A 72 -5.07 11.05 2.89
C SER A 72 -4.63 10.35 1.62
N LYS A 73 -3.52 10.83 1.05
CA LYS A 73 -2.84 10.21 -0.08
C LYS A 73 -1.54 9.60 0.41
N LEU A 74 -1.42 8.29 0.29
CA LEU A 74 -0.18 7.56 0.47
C LEU A 74 0.52 7.46 -0.89
N ARG A 75 1.60 8.21 -1.07
CA ARG A 75 2.51 8.05 -2.20
C ARG A 75 3.42 6.86 -1.94
N VAL A 76 3.43 5.91 -2.86
CA VAL A 76 4.35 4.77 -2.90
C VAL A 76 5.23 4.91 -4.13
N THR A 77 6.54 4.91 -3.92
CA THR A 77 7.54 4.89 -4.99
C THR A 77 8.26 3.55 -4.94
N ALA A 78 8.28 2.84 -6.05
CA ALA A 78 9.07 1.63 -6.25
C ALA A 78 10.11 1.88 -7.34
N SER A 79 11.37 1.54 -7.08
CA SER A 79 12.45 1.68 -8.06
C SER A 79 13.50 0.59 -7.89
N LEU A 80 13.96 -0.01 -8.98
CA LEU A 80 15.09 -0.94 -8.94
C LEU A 80 16.38 -0.21 -8.56
N ALA A 81 17.06 -0.68 -7.52
CA ALA A 81 18.34 -0.16 -7.08
C ALA A 81 19.50 -1.03 -7.63
N GLY A 82 20.52 -0.39 -8.20
CA GLY A 82 21.75 -1.06 -8.63
C GLY A 82 21.69 -1.69 -10.03
N GLN A 83 22.30 -2.87 -10.20
CA GLN A 83 22.28 -3.58 -11.49
C GLN A 83 20.85 -3.98 -11.84
N THR A 84 20.40 -3.47 -12.97
CA THR A 84 19.03 -3.58 -13.41
C THR A 84 18.81 -4.92 -14.13
N PRO A 85 17.93 -5.80 -13.63
CA PRO A 85 17.57 -7.00 -14.36
C PRO A 85 16.87 -6.62 -15.69
N PRO A 86 17.19 -7.30 -16.80
CA PRO A 86 16.58 -7.01 -18.10
C PRO A 86 15.05 -7.22 -18.10
N GLU A 87 14.52 -8.03 -17.20
CA GLU A 87 13.09 -8.29 -17.01
C GLU A 87 12.34 -7.14 -16.31
N GLY A 88 13.08 -6.23 -15.67
CA GLY A 88 12.53 -5.10 -14.92
C GLY A 88 11.96 -5.45 -13.55
N MET A 89 10.97 -4.67 -13.11
CA MET A 89 10.34 -4.82 -11.79
C MET A 89 9.79 -6.25 -11.60
N PRO A 90 10.08 -6.92 -10.47
CA PRO A 90 9.73 -8.33 -10.28
C PRO A 90 8.21 -8.52 -10.12
N ASP A 91 7.71 -9.65 -10.62
CA ASP A 91 6.36 -10.11 -10.33
C ASP A 91 6.21 -10.47 -8.83
N GLY A 92 5.03 -10.20 -8.30
CA GLY A 92 4.63 -10.62 -6.96
C GLY A 92 4.60 -9.48 -5.94
N LEU A 93 4.85 -9.85 -4.69
CA LEU A 93 4.62 -8.98 -3.54
C LEU A 93 5.75 -7.96 -3.37
N LEU A 94 5.47 -6.69 -3.63
CA LEU A 94 6.43 -5.59 -3.49
C LEU A 94 6.47 -5.02 -2.07
N ALA A 95 5.33 -4.89 -1.41
CA ALA A 95 5.27 -4.30 -0.08
C ALA A 95 4.10 -4.80 0.76
N TYR A 96 4.26 -4.75 2.08
CA TYR A 96 3.17 -4.75 3.04
C TYR A 96 2.95 -3.32 3.53
N LEU A 97 1.78 -2.76 3.23
CA LEU A 97 1.35 -1.45 3.73
C LEU A 97 0.63 -1.66 5.05
N LEU A 98 1.23 -1.21 6.15
CA LEU A 98 0.68 -1.34 7.48
C LEU A 98 -0.23 -0.15 7.78
N PHE A 99 -1.49 -0.45 8.08
CA PHE A 99 -2.48 0.52 8.50
C PHE A 99 -2.99 0.19 9.91
N GLN A 100 -3.52 1.19 10.59
CA GLN A 100 -4.24 1.04 11.84
C GLN A 100 -5.66 1.58 11.65
N ILE A 101 -6.67 0.78 12.00
CA ILE A 101 -8.05 1.24 12.06
C ILE A 101 -8.20 2.12 13.30
N SER A 102 -8.81 3.30 13.14
CA SER A 102 -9.13 4.19 14.26
C SER A 102 -9.98 3.47 15.32
N LEU A 103 -9.75 3.76 16.60
CA LEU A 103 -10.60 3.26 17.69
C LEU A 103 -12.04 3.78 17.59
N GLU A 104 -12.23 4.92 16.92
CA GLU A 104 -13.54 5.55 16.70
C GLU A 104 -14.18 5.14 15.37
N ALA A 105 -13.56 4.21 14.63
CA ALA A 105 -14.05 3.80 13.34
C ALA A 105 -15.43 3.15 13.47
N LYS A 106 -16.40 3.66 12.71
CA LYS A 106 -17.70 2.99 12.52
C LYS A 106 -17.54 1.79 11.58
N PRO A 107 -18.47 0.83 11.56
CA PRO A 107 -18.46 -0.21 10.54
C PRO A 107 -18.80 0.36 9.16
N PHE A 108 -17.90 0.16 8.20
CA PHE A 108 -18.07 0.50 6.78
C PHE A 108 -16.90 -0.07 5.96
N THR A 109 -17.01 -0.06 4.63
CA THR A 109 -15.92 -0.44 3.73
C THR A 109 -15.14 0.78 3.25
N ILE A 110 -13.84 0.79 3.54
CA ILE A 110 -12.87 1.77 3.07
C ILE A 110 -12.30 1.28 1.74
N LYS A 111 -12.43 2.10 0.70
CA LYS A 111 -11.77 1.87 -0.58
C LYS A 111 -10.39 2.51 -0.58
N LEU A 112 -9.37 1.73 -0.92
CA LEU A 112 -8.02 2.19 -1.20
C LEU A 112 -7.92 2.41 -2.72
N THR A 113 -7.90 3.67 -3.15
CA THR A 113 -8.00 4.01 -4.58
C THR A 113 -6.64 4.40 -5.15
N PRO A 114 -5.96 3.52 -5.90
CA PRO A 114 -4.67 3.81 -6.50
C PRO A 114 -4.83 4.68 -7.77
N ALA A 115 -3.91 5.62 -7.94
CA ALA A 115 -3.72 6.42 -9.14
C ALA A 115 -2.23 6.43 -9.51
N VAL A 116 -1.90 5.97 -10.72
CA VAL A 116 -0.52 6.01 -11.21
C VAL A 116 -0.14 7.46 -11.52
N ILE A 117 0.92 7.93 -10.89
CA ILE A 117 1.46 9.29 -11.10
C ILE A 117 2.54 9.25 -12.19
N SER A 118 3.41 8.24 -12.15
CA SER A 118 4.40 7.99 -13.17
C SER A 118 4.80 6.52 -13.18
N ALA A 119 5.25 6.05 -14.34
CA ALA A 119 5.95 4.80 -14.51
C ALA A 119 7.01 5.03 -15.59
N GLU A 120 8.21 4.49 -15.42
CA GLU A 120 9.34 4.74 -16.32
C GLU A 120 9.99 3.42 -16.75
N ASP A 121 10.48 3.38 -17.99
CA ASP A 121 11.22 2.27 -18.56
C ASP A 121 12.75 2.40 -18.34
N PHE A 122 13.50 1.53 -19.02
CA PHE A 122 14.97 1.50 -19.01
C PHE A 122 15.61 2.30 -20.13
N SER A 123 14.85 3.05 -20.92
CA SER A 123 15.42 3.92 -21.95
C SER A 123 16.41 4.92 -21.32
N ASN A 124 17.36 5.41 -22.12
CA ASN A 124 18.24 6.50 -21.72
C ASN A 124 18.05 7.70 -22.67
N PRO A 125 17.35 8.78 -22.25
CA PRO A 125 16.75 9.00 -20.92
C PRO A 125 15.49 8.12 -20.67
N PRO A 126 15.11 7.89 -19.40
CA PRO A 126 13.91 7.11 -19.06
C PRO A 126 12.65 7.69 -19.70
N LYS A 127 11.84 6.84 -20.31
CA LYS A 127 10.58 7.23 -20.94
C LYS A 127 9.41 6.87 -20.05
N LYS A 128 8.44 7.76 -19.99
CA LYS A 128 7.19 7.54 -19.27
C LYS A 128 6.33 6.49 -19.98
N ILE A 129 5.81 5.54 -19.21
CA ILE A 129 4.85 4.54 -19.65
C ILE A 129 3.44 5.01 -19.25
N ALA A 130 2.60 5.27 -20.25
CA ALA A 130 1.28 5.86 -20.04
C ALA A 130 0.19 4.84 -19.60
N LYS A 131 0.46 3.53 -19.75
CA LYS A 131 -0.53 2.47 -19.51
C LYS A 131 -0.04 1.52 -18.44
N VAL A 132 -0.24 1.90 -17.19
CA VAL A 132 -0.11 1.00 -16.03
C VAL A 132 -1.49 0.88 -15.40
N GLY A 133 -2.02 -0.35 -15.36
CA GLY A 133 -3.31 -0.64 -14.73
C GLY A 133 -3.17 -0.69 -13.21
N THR A 134 -4.24 -0.34 -12.51
CA THR A 134 -4.32 -0.46 -11.05
C THR A 134 -5.67 -1.02 -10.65
N GLU A 135 -5.69 -1.80 -9.57
CA GLU A 135 -6.91 -2.32 -8.97
C GLU A 135 -7.07 -1.78 -7.55
N PRO A 136 -8.27 -1.31 -7.17
CA PRO A 136 -8.50 -0.79 -5.83
C PRO A 136 -8.52 -1.90 -4.78
N GLY A 137 -7.93 -1.60 -3.62
CA GLY A 137 -8.05 -2.44 -2.43
C GLY A 137 -9.30 -2.10 -1.62
N LEU A 138 -9.79 -3.08 -0.84
CA LEU A 138 -10.91 -2.89 0.08
C LEU A 138 -10.52 -3.32 1.51
N VAL A 139 -10.80 -2.44 2.46
CA VAL A 139 -10.69 -2.68 3.90
C VAL A 139 -12.08 -2.55 4.51
N THR A 140 -12.60 -3.60 5.14
CA THR A 140 -13.89 -3.57 5.82
C THR A 140 -13.68 -3.42 7.32
N VAL A 141 -14.28 -2.39 7.92
CA VAL A 141 -14.34 -2.25 9.37
C VAL A 141 -15.57 -3.01 9.88
N GLU A 142 -15.33 -3.98 10.75
CA GLU A 142 -16.36 -4.81 11.37
C GLU A 142 -16.41 -4.49 12.87
N LEU A 143 -17.61 -4.51 13.47
CA LEU A 143 -17.73 -4.44 14.92
C LEU A 143 -17.55 -5.84 15.49
N LEU A 144 -16.76 -5.96 16.56
CA LEU A 144 -16.78 -7.17 17.38
C LEU A 144 -18.10 -7.19 18.14
N ASP A 145 -18.95 -8.19 17.86
CA ASP A 145 -20.07 -8.53 18.74
C ASP A 145 -19.63 -9.40 19.93
N VAL A 146 -18.32 -9.51 20.22
CA VAL A 146 -17.82 -10.35 21.32
C VAL A 146 -16.49 -9.85 21.89
N MET A 147 -16.43 -9.80 23.23
CA MET A 147 -15.22 -9.52 24.01
C MET A 147 -14.18 -10.64 23.80
N PRO A 148 -12.92 -10.34 23.42
CA PRO A 148 -11.89 -11.34 23.47
C PRO A 148 -11.48 -11.57 24.93
N GLU A 149 -11.64 -12.81 25.41
CA GLU A 149 -11.06 -13.27 26.66
C GLU A 149 -9.51 -13.14 26.60
N ALA A 150 -8.92 -12.70 27.71
CA ALA A 150 -7.52 -12.31 27.80
C ALA A 150 -6.57 -13.38 27.25
N THR A 151 -5.68 -13.00 26.33
CA THR A 151 -4.59 -13.86 25.85
C THR A 151 -3.29 -13.46 26.54
N CYS A 152 -2.87 -14.22 27.55
CA CYS A 152 -1.56 -14.06 28.18
C CYS A 152 -0.46 -14.71 27.35
N PHE A 153 0.71 -14.08 27.28
CA PHE A 153 1.92 -14.71 26.79
C PHE A 153 2.72 -15.28 27.98
N PHE A 154 3.13 -16.54 27.88
CA PHE A 154 4.08 -17.15 28.82
C PHE A 154 5.36 -17.50 28.07
N PHE A 155 6.50 -17.16 28.69
CA PHE A 155 7.83 -17.55 28.23
C PHE A 155 8.48 -18.38 29.33
N THR A 156 9.07 -19.52 28.97
CA THR A 156 9.94 -20.30 29.85
C THR A 156 11.30 -20.46 29.17
N HIS A 157 12.37 -20.52 29.96
CA HIS A 157 13.73 -20.81 29.48
C HIS A 157 13.93 -22.31 29.26
#